data_AF-A0A963V8B0-F1
#
_entry.id   AF-A0A963V8B0-F1
#
_cell.length_a   1.000
_cell.length_b   1.000
_cell.length_c   1.000
_cell.angle_alpha   90.00
_cell.angle_beta   90.00
_cell.angle_gamma   90.00
#
_symmetry.space_group_name_H-M   'P 1'
#
loop_
_entity.id
_entity.type
_entity.pdbx_description
1 polymer ?
#
loop_
_entity_poly.entity_id
_entity_poly.type
_entity_poly.pdbx_seq_one_letter_code
_entity_poly.pdbx_strand_id
1 'polypeptide(L)' 'TLAMLANEGFEAVMQGVADETAVDAAMVNGVNYPRGPMGWARAIGLGRVLAVLDSLQTLTGDPRYRASLALRLAVGG' A
#
# COMPACT_ATOMS: atom_id res chain seq x y z
N THR A 1 -5.75 -5.70 5.99
CA THR A 1 -6.41 -5.91 4.68
C THR A 1 -6.22 -4.71 3.76
N LEU A 2 -6.69 -3.50 4.11
CA LEU A 2 -6.38 -2.29 3.30
C LEU A 2 -4.91 -1.85 3.37
N ALA A 3 -4.28 -1.92 4.54
CA ALA A 3 -2.87 -1.57 4.68
C ALA A 3 -1.95 -2.47 3.83
N MET A 4 -2.26 -3.77 3.82
CA MET A 4 -1.59 -4.75 2.94
C MET A 4 -1.83 -4.44 1.47
N LEU A 5 -3.08 -4.15 1.07
CA LEU A 5 -3.40 -3.78 -0.31
C LEU A 5 -2.61 -2.55 -0.77
N ALA A 6 -2.54 -1.51 0.07
CA ALA A 6 -1.73 -0.33 -0.20
C ALA A 6 -0.24 -0.68 -0.32
N ASN A 7 0.28 -1.52 0.60
CA ASN A 7 1.66 -1.97 0.59
C ASN A 7 2.06 -2.64 -0.73
N GLU A 8 1.23 -3.57 -1.21
CA GLU A 8 1.44 -4.25 -2.49
C GLU A 8 1.29 -3.29 -3.68
N GLY A 9 0.38 -2.31 -3.61
CA GLY A 9 0.26 -1.27 -4.63
C GLY A 9 1.54 -0.46 -4.79
N PHE A 10 2.13 0.01 -3.68
CA PHE A 10 3.41 0.72 -3.71
C PHE A 10 4.57 -0.17 -4.18
N GLU A 11 4.59 -1.45 -3.78
CA GLU A 11 5.60 -2.41 -4.23
C GLU A 11 5.53 -2.65 -5.74
N ALA A 12 4.33 -2.82 -6.30
CA ALA A 12 4.13 -2.99 -7.74
C ALA A 12 4.66 -1.78 -8.55
N VAL A 13 4.45 -0.57 -8.03
CA VAL A 13 4.98 0.67 -8.63
C VAL A 13 6.51 0.68 -8.57
N MET A 14 7.10 0.37 -7.42
CA MET A 14 8.56 0.33 -7.25
C MET A 14 9.22 -0.74 -8.13
N GLN A 15 8.53 -1.85 -8.38
CA GLN A 15 8.99 -2.91 -9.30
C GLN A 15 8.79 -2.56 -10.78
N GLY A 16 8.20 -1.40 -11.10
CA GLY A 16 7.98 -0.94 -12.47
C GLY A 16 6.87 -1.68 -13.21
N VAL A 17 5.95 -2.34 -12.50
CA VAL A 17 4.82 -3.05 -13.12
C VAL A 17 3.86 -2.07 -13.79
N ALA A 18 3.60 -0.93 -13.13
CA ALA A 18 2.77 0.16 -13.61
C ALA A 18 3.04 1.43 -12.78
N ASP A 19 2.62 2.60 -13.27
CA ASP A 19 2.60 3.81 -12.47
C ASP A 19 1.45 3.81 -11.43
N GLU A 20 1.49 4.73 -10.46
CA GLU A 20 0.48 4.78 -9.40
C GLU A 20 -0.95 4.95 -9.93
N THR A 21 -1.12 5.80 -10.93
CA THR A 21 -2.43 6.07 -11.55
C THR A 21 -3.00 4.85 -12.24
N ALA A 22 -2.16 4.07 -12.93
CA ALA A 22 -2.55 2.84 -13.62
C ALA A 22 -2.90 1.73 -12.62
N VAL A 23 -2.14 1.58 -11.53
CA VAL A 23 -2.48 0.62 -10.46
C VAL A 23 -3.82 0.98 -9.82
N ASP A 24 -4.05 2.25 -9.48
CA ASP A 24 -5.33 2.67 -8.91
C ASP A 24 -6.49 2.43 -9.89
N ALA A 25 -6.33 2.79 -11.16
CA ALA A 25 -7.33 2.58 -12.20
C ALA A 25 -7.62 1.09 -12.43
N ALA A 26 -6.60 0.22 -12.40
CA ALA A 26 -6.76 -1.21 -12.53
C ALA A 26 -7.60 -1.79 -11.39
N MET A 27 -7.38 -1.35 -10.16
CA MET A 27 -8.16 -1.83 -9.01
C MET A 27 -9.60 -1.32 -9.03
N VAL A 28 -9.83 -0.08 -9.48
CA VAL A 28 -11.18 0.48 -9.61
C VAL A 28 -11.97 -0.23 -10.72
N ASN A 29 -11.39 -0.35 -11.92
CA ASN A 29 -12.13 -0.84 -13.09
C ASN A 29 -12.08 -2.36 -13.24
N GLY A 30 -10.98 -3.00 -12.80
CA GLY A 30 -10.77 -4.44 -12.95
C GLY A 30 -11.45 -5.26 -11.86
N VAL A 31 -11.51 -4.75 -10.63
CA VAL A 31 -12.12 -5.47 -9.49
C VAL A 31 -13.17 -4.65 -8.74
N ASN A 32 -13.65 -3.57 -9.34
CA ASN A 32 -14.76 -2.74 -8.85
C ASN A 32 -14.53 -2.14 -7.45
N TYR A 33 -13.29 -1.84 -7.10
CA TYR A 33 -13.02 -1.08 -5.88
C TYR A 33 -13.50 0.37 -6.05
N PRO A 34 -14.16 0.97 -5.04
CA PRO A 34 -14.63 2.35 -5.15
C PRO A 34 -13.47 3.37 -5.15
N ARG A 35 -12.26 2.93 -4.82
CA ARG A 35 -11.03 3.72 -4.84
C ARG A 35 -9.83 2.78 -4.98
N GLY A 36 -8.77 3.24 -5.63
CA GLY A 36 -7.52 2.49 -5.73
C GLY A 36 -6.70 2.45 -4.43
N PRO A 37 -5.73 1.53 -4.31
CA PRO A 37 -4.84 1.37 -3.17
C PRO A 37 -4.15 2.66 -2.73
N MET A 38 -3.56 3.43 -3.64
CA MET A 38 -2.81 4.64 -3.30
C MET A 38 -3.77 5.75 -2.87
N GLY A 39 -4.90 5.90 -3.56
CA GLY A 39 -5.97 6.80 -3.15
C GLY A 39 -6.51 6.51 -1.75
N TRP A 40 -6.68 5.24 -1.37
CA TRP A 40 -7.08 4.86 -0.02
C TRP A 40 -5.99 5.13 1.00
N ALA A 41 -4.75 4.77 0.68
CA ALA A 41 -3.61 4.98 1.57
C ALA A 41 -3.43 6.47 1.92
N ARG A 42 -3.53 7.36 0.92
CA ARG A 42 -3.46 8.81 1.13
C ARG A 42 -4.64 9.36 1.94
N ALA A 43 -5.86 8.84 1.72
CA ALA A 43 -7.03 9.25 2.50
C ALA A 43 -6.98 8.82 3.97
N ILE A 44 -6.39 7.66 4.25
CA ILE A 44 -6.15 7.16 5.61
C ILE A 44 -4.96 7.89 6.27
N GLY A 45 -3.99 8.30 5.45
CA GLY A 45 -2.69 8.82 5.85
C GLY A 45 -1.61 7.74 5.78
N LEU A 46 -0.57 7.96 4.97
CA LEU A 46 0.49 6.99 4.72
C LEU A 46 1.22 6.57 6.00
N GLY A 47 1.50 7.53 6.90
CA GLY A 47 2.12 7.23 8.20
C GLY A 47 1.27 6.29 9.07
N ARG A 48 -0.06 6.40 8.99
CA ARG A 48 -0.97 5.49 9.70
C ARG A 48 -0.98 4.10 9.08
N VAL A 49 -0.95 4.01 7.74
CA VAL A 49 -0.84 2.72 7.03
C VAL A 49 0.44 2.00 7.40
N LEU A 50 1.58 2.72 7.39
CA LEU A 50 2.88 2.19 7.80
C LEU A 50 2.87 1.73 9.26
N ALA A 51 2.36 2.55 10.18
CA ALA A 51 2.29 2.20 11.60
C ALA A 51 1.46 0.94 11.87
N VAL A 52 0.37 0.73 11.12
CA VAL A 52 -0.45 -0.49 11.23
C VAL A 52 0.35 -1.73 10.78
N LEU A 53 1.06 -1.64 9.65
CA LEU A 53 1.88 -2.76 9.16
C LEU A 53 3.02 -3.10 10.12
N ASP A 54 3.75 -2.08 10.58
CA ASP A 54 4.84 -2.26 11.54
C ASP A 54 4.31 -2.87 12.85
N SER A 55 3.17 -2.40 13.36
CA SER A 55 2.56 -2.96 14.56
C SER A 55 2.15 -4.43 14.37
N LEU A 56 1.55 -4.78 13.23
CA LEU A 56 1.17 -6.16 12.92
C LEU A 56 2.41 -7.06 12.79
N GLN A 57 3.46 -6.58 12.12
CA GLN A 57 4.71 -7.32 11.98
C GLN A 57 5.38 -7.54 13.35
N THR A 58 5.45 -6.51 14.20
CA THR A 58 6.01 -6.63 15.56
C THR A 58 5.21 -7.61 16.41
N LEU A 59 3.88 -7.55 16.36
CA LEU A 59 3.01 -8.40 17.19
C LEU A 59 3.07 -9.87 16.76
N THR A 60 3.07 -10.13 15.45
CA THR A 60 2.89 -11.49 14.92
C THR A 60 4.21 -12.15 14.54
N GLY A 61 5.26 -11.38 14.27
CA GLY A 61 6.50 -11.86 13.63
C GLY A 61 6.32 -12.31 12.18
N ASP A 62 5.11 -12.24 11.62
CA ASP A 62 4.82 -12.78 10.30
C ASP A 62 5.36 -11.83 9.21
N PRO A 63 6.27 -12.29 8.33
CA PRO A 63 6.87 -11.46 7.29
C PRO A 63 5.85 -10.92 6.29
N ARG A 64 4.64 -11.51 6.19
CA ARG A 64 3.57 -10.98 5.33
C ARG A 64 3.21 -9.54 5.66
N TYR A 65 3.39 -9.08 6.89
CA TYR A 65 3.02 -7.72 7.31
C TYR A 65 4.16 -6.71 7.17
N ARG A 66 5.32 -7.15 6.67
CA ARG A 66 6.48 -6.27 6.50
C ARG A 66 6.14 -5.17 5.49
N ALA A 67 6.16 -3.92 5.95
CA ALA A 67 6.01 -2.77 5.06
C ALA A 67 7.13 -2.73 4.02
N SER A 68 6.76 -2.47 2.76
CA SER A 68 7.67 -2.35 1.62
C SER A 68 8.58 -1.14 1.78
N LEU A 69 9.74 -1.19 1.12
CA LEU A 69 10.62 -0.03 1.02
C LEU A 69 9.90 1.14 0.33
N ALA A 70 9.11 0.84 -0.70
CA ALA A 70 8.30 1.81 -1.44
C ALA A 70 7.36 2.61 -0.52
N LEU A 71 6.59 1.92 0.34
CA LEU A 71 5.70 2.58 1.28
C LEU A 71 6.47 3.43 2.30
N ARG A 72 7.63 2.97 2.79
CA ARG A 72 8.46 3.75 3.71
C ARG A 72 9.00 5.04 3.07
N LEU A 73 9.45 4.98 1.82
CA LEU A 73 9.90 6.16 1.09
C LEU A 73 8.74 7.13 0.84
N ALA A 74 7.55 6.62 0.49
CA ALA A 74 6.36 7.43 0.28
C ALA A 74 5.85 8.15 1.55
N VAL A 75 6.22 7.68 2.75
CA VAL A 75 5.92 8.38 4.02
C VAL A 75 6.91 9.50 4.31
N GLY A 76 8.16 9.36 3.87
CA GLY A 76 9.23 10.32 4.13
C GLY A 76 9.36 11.46 3.12
N GLY A 77 8.65 11.37 1.98
CA GLY A 77 8.55 12.44 0.97
C GLY A 77 7.26 13.24 1.12
#